data_AF-A0A368CFD2-F1
#
_entry.id   AF-A0A368CFD2-F1
#
_cell.length_a   1.000
_cell.length_b   1.000
_cell.length_c   1.000
_cell.angle_alpha   90.00
_cell.angle_beta   90.00
_cell.angle_gamma   90.00
#
_symmetry.space_group_name_H-M   'P 1'
#
loop_
_entity.id
_entity.type
_entity.pdbx_description
1 polymer ?
#
loop_
_entity_poly.entity_id
_entity_poly.type
_entity_poly.pdbx_seq_one_letter_code
_entity_poly.pdbx_strand_id
1 'polypeptide(L)' 'MLRQRTLRESIKSTGVGLHSGNKVGMMLCPAPADTGIVFRRTDLSPVRDIPARADWVDETDLSTSLGSGEARVT' A
#
# COMPACT_ATOMS: atom_id res chain seq x y z
N MET A 1 26.29 12.30 4.55
CA MET A 1 25.45 11.60 3.56
C MET A 1 24.08 11.33 4.15
N LEU A 2 23.01 11.61 3.41
CA LEU A 2 21.65 11.28 3.82
C LEU A 2 21.43 9.77 3.63
N ARG A 3 20.92 9.08 4.66
CA ARG A 3 20.67 7.63 4.61
C ARG A 3 19.19 7.35 4.33
N GLN A 4 18.91 6.24 3.65
CA GLN A 4 17.54 5.72 3.56
C GLN A 4 16.95 5.47 4.95
N ARG A 5 15.63 5.52 5.04
CA ARG A 5 14.88 5.34 6.29
C ARG A 5 13.81 4.29 6.09
N THR A 6 13.58 3.54 7.15
CA THR A 6 12.47 2.62 7.29
C THR A 6 11.90 2.75 8.70
N LEU A 7 10.78 2.10 8.97
CA LEU A 7 10.19 2.12 10.31
C LEU A 7 11.09 1.35 11.31
N ARG A 8 11.12 1.81 12.55
CA ARG A 8 11.82 1.08 13.63
C ARG A 8 11.06 -0.18 14.05
N GLU A 9 9.74 -0.08 14.07
CA GLU A 9 8.81 -1.12 14.47
C GLU A 9 7.52 -1.01 13.66
N SER A 10 6.74 -2.08 13.61
CA SER A 10 5.47 -2.08 12.87
C SER A 10 4.39 -1.29 13.60
N ILE A 11 3.58 -0.54 12.85
CA ILE A 11 2.47 0.27 13.36
C ILE A 11 1.18 -0.26 12.78
N LYS A 12 0.15 -0.45 13.62
CA LYS A 12 -1.17 -0.91 13.21
C LYS A 12 -2.20 0.21 13.34
N SER A 13 -3.13 0.27 12.40
CA SER A 13 -4.29 1.16 12.44
C SER A 13 -5.51 0.46 11.85
N THR A 14 -6.69 0.89 12.25
CA THR A 14 -7.97 0.47 11.68
C THR A 14 -8.76 1.70 11.27
N GLY A 15 -9.42 1.65 10.12
CA GLY A 15 -10.20 2.76 9.61
C GLY A 15 -11.27 2.30 8.62
N VAL A 16 -11.81 3.26 7.89
CA VAL A 16 -12.78 3.06 6.82
C VAL A 16 -12.26 3.73 5.55
N GLY A 17 -12.31 3.03 4.42
CA GLY A 17 -11.93 3.59 3.13
C GLY A 17 -12.91 4.69 2.72
N LEU A 18 -12.41 5.88 2.39
CA LEU A 18 -13.24 7.06 2.11
C LEU A 18 -14.24 6.82 0.98
N HIS A 19 -13.79 6.23 -0.12
CA HIS A 19 -14.62 6.03 -1.31
C HIS A 19 -15.36 4.68 -1.33
N SER A 20 -14.83 3.66 -0.65
CA SER A 20 -15.45 2.33 -0.62
C SER A 20 -16.39 2.11 0.56
N GLY A 21 -16.24 2.87 1.64
CA GLY A 21 -16.95 2.63 2.91
C GLY A 21 -16.53 1.34 3.64
N ASN A 22 -15.54 0.61 3.12
CA ASN A 22 -15.11 -0.66 3.69
C ASN A 22 -14.24 -0.45 4.93
N LYS A 23 -14.46 -1.27 5.96
CA LYS A 23 -13.56 -1.31 7.12
C LYS A 23 -12.23 -1.95 6.71
N VAL A 24 -11.12 -1.29 7.04
CA VAL A 24 -9.77 -1.74 6.68
C VAL A 24 -8.88 -1.78 7.91
N GLY A 25 -8.13 -2.87 8.07
CA GLY A 25 -6.98 -2.95 8.97
C GLY A 25 -5.70 -2.72 8.16
N MET A 26 -4.87 -1.78 8.59
CA MET A 26 -3.58 -1.48 7.97
C MET A 26 -2.44 -1.74 8.94
N MET A 27 -1.34 -2.29 8.42
CA MET A 27 -0.09 -2.45 9.16
C MET A 27 1.06 -1.90 8.32
N LEU A 28 1.75 -0.88 8.82
CA LEU A 28 2.99 -0.41 8.22
C LEU A 28 4.15 -1.19 8.84
N CYS A 29 5.02 -1.76 8.00
CA CYS A 29 6.12 -2.61 8.45
C CYS A 29 7.48 -2.03 8.02
N PRO A 30 8.56 -2.30 8.78
CA PRO A 30 9.92 -2.09 8.30
C PRO A 30 10.20 -2.87 7.01
N ALA A 31 11.06 -2.32 6.18
CA ALA A 31 11.51 -2.92 4.92
C ALA A 31 13.02 -2.68 4.72
N PRO A 32 13.73 -3.61 4.05
CA PRO A 32 15.14 -3.44 3.71
C PRO A 32 15.40 -2.19 2.85
N ALA A 33 16.67 -1.77 2.79
CA ALA A 33 17.10 -0.74 1.85
C ALA A 33 16.70 -1.09 0.41
N ASP A 34 16.45 -0.06 -0.41
CA ASP A 34 16.09 -0.14 -1.82
C ASP A 34 14.74 -0.80 -2.15
N THR A 35 13.97 -1.24 -1.14
CA THR A 35 12.60 -1.77 -1.35
C THR A 35 11.64 -0.71 -1.90
N GLY A 36 11.81 0.55 -1.49
CA GLY A 36 10.83 1.61 -1.71
C GLY A 36 9.58 1.44 -0.84
N ILE A 37 8.47 2.04 -1.25
CA ILE A 37 7.17 1.87 -0.61
C ILE A 37 6.36 0.86 -1.43
N VAL A 38 5.84 -0.18 -0.77
CA VAL A 38 5.08 -1.26 -1.40
C VAL A 38 3.81 -1.50 -0.57
N PHE A 39 2.65 -1.42 -1.22
CA PHE A 39 1.39 -1.86 -0.62
C PHE A 39 1.25 -3.37 -0.77
N ARG A 40 0.61 -4.01 0.20
CA ARG A 40 0.37 -5.47 0.18
C ARG A 40 -1.10 -5.74 0.51
N ARG A 41 -1.83 -6.31 -0.45
CA ARG A 41 -3.21 -6.78 -0.27
C ARG A 41 -3.20 -8.18 0.33
N THR A 42 -3.22 -8.26 1.66
CA THR A 42 -3.15 -9.52 2.42
C THR A 42 -4.47 -10.29 2.48
N ASP A 43 -5.56 -9.67 2.05
CA ASP A 43 -6.89 -10.25 1.95
C ASP A 43 -7.09 -11.10 0.67
N LEU A 44 -6.16 -11.02 -0.29
CA LEU A 44 -6.18 -11.80 -1.52
C LEU A 44 -5.43 -13.14 -1.37
N SER A 45 -5.79 -14.13 -2.19
CA SER A 45 -5.09 -15.41 -2.32
C SER A 45 -4.76 -15.69 -3.80
N PRO A 46 -3.48 -15.65 -4.22
CA PRO A 46 -2.30 -15.33 -3.41
C PRO A 46 -2.24 -13.84 -3.04
N VAL A 47 -1.54 -13.54 -1.94
CA VAL A 47 -1.24 -12.17 -1.52
C VAL A 47 -0.53 -11.41 -2.65
N ARG A 48 -0.89 -10.14 -2.83
CA ARG A 48 -0.33 -9.30 -3.90
C ARG A 48 0.42 -8.09 -3.35
N ASP A 49 1.61 -7.87 -3.90
CA ASP A 49 2.45 -6.71 -3.64
C ASP A 49 2.33 -5.71 -4.80
N ILE A 50 2.13 -4.44 -4.46
CA ILE A 50 1.85 -3.34 -5.40
C ILE A 50 2.83 -2.20 -5.08
N PRO A 51 3.91 -2.04 -5.87
CA PRO A 51 4.87 -0.95 -5.67
C PRO A 51 4.21 0.42 -5.83
N ALA A 52 4.50 1.36 -4.93
CA ALA A 52 4.05 2.74 -5.04
C ALA A 52 4.93 3.51 -6.03
N ARG A 53 4.72 3.26 -7.33
CA ARG A 53 5.45 3.87 -8.44
C ARG A 53 4.48 4.40 -9.49
N ALA A 54 4.93 5.39 -10.27
CA ALA A 54 4.08 6.08 -11.24
C ALA A 54 3.58 5.15 -12.37
N ASP A 55 4.40 4.16 -12.76
CA ASP A 55 4.06 3.13 -13.75
C ASP A 55 3.01 2.12 -13.25
N TRP A 56 2.65 2.16 -11.97
CA TRP A 56 1.61 1.34 -11.36
C TRP A 56 0.29 2.09 -11.11
N VAL A 57 0.21 3.37 -11.48
CA VAL A 57 -1.02 4.16 -11.37
C VAL A 57 -2.03 3.68 -12.41
N ASP A 58 -3.24 3.38 -11.95
CA ASP A 58 -4.34 2.87 -12.78
C ASP A 58 -5.43 3.93 -12.96
N GLU A 59 -5.90 4.52 -11.86
CA GLU A 59 -6.93 5.55 -11.87
C GLU A 59 -6.52 6.77 -11.02
N THR A 60 -6.93 7.95 -11.46
CA THR A 60 -6.69 9.22 -10.75
C THR A 60 -7.97 9.99 -10.43
N ASP A 61 -9.15 9.41 -10.72
CA ASP A 61 -10.43 10.04 -10.43
C ASP A 61 -10.75 9.93 -8.94
N LEU A 62 -11.00 11.07 -8.29
CA LEU A 62 -11.30 11.23 -6.85
C LEU A 62 -10.19 10.81 -5.88
N SER A 63 -9.25 9.94 -6.28
CA SER A 63 -8.06 9.52 -5.53
C SER A 63 -7.00 8.96 -6.49
N THR A 64 -5.80 8.61 -5.99
CA THR A 64 -4.81 7.86 -6.77
C THR A 64 -4.92 6.37 -6.42
N SER A 65 -5.29 5.56 -7.41
CA SER A 65 -5.32 4.10 -7.27
C SER A 65 -4.09 3.46 -7.93
N LEU A 66 -3.55 2.42 -7.28
CA LEU A 66 -2.41 1.64 -7.78
C LEU A 66 -2.80 0.18 -8.03
N GLY A 67 -2.22 -0.43 -9.06
CA GLY A 67 -2.49 -1.82 -9.46
C GLY A 67 -3.78 -1.95 -10.28
N SER A 68 -4.17 -3.17 -10.66
CA SER A 68 -5.27 -3.41 -11.60
C SER A 68 -6.14 -4.59 -11.18
N GLY A 69 -7.43 -4.55 -11.54
CA GLY A 69 -8.39 -5.62 -11.24
C GLY A 69 -8.57 -5.82 -9.73
N GLU A 70 -8.58 -7.07 -9.26
CA GLU A 70 -8.71 -7.37 -7.82
C GLU A 70 -7.49 -6.91 -7.00
N ALA A 71 -6.33 -6.81 -7.64
CA ALA A 71 -5.08 -6.38 -7.03
C ALA A 71 -4.89 -4.85 -7.13
N ARG A 72 -5.90 -4.11 -6.67
CA ARG A 72 -5.89 -2.63 -6.61
C ARG A 72 -5.83 -2.12 -5.16
N VAL A 73 -5.21 -0.97 -4.95
CA VAL A 73 -5.28 -0.20 -3.70
C VAL A 73 -5.84 1.19 -4.03
N THR A 74 -6.87 1.60 -3.29
CA THR A 74 -7.65 2.84 -3.48
C THR A 74 -8.03 3.47 -2.15
#